data_AF-A0A642VB79-F1
#
_entry.id   AF-A0A642VB79-F1
#
_cell.length_a   1.000
_cell.length_b   1.000
_cell.length_c   1.000
_cell.angle_alpha   90.00
_cell.angle_beta   90.00
_cell.angle_gamma   90.00
#
_symmetry.space_group_name_H-M   'P 1'
#
loop_
_entity.id
_entity.type
_entity.pdbx_description
1 polymer ?
#
loop_
_entity_poly.entity_id
_entity_poly.type
_entity_poly.pdbx_seq_one_letter_code
_entity_poly.pdbx_strand_id
1 'polypeptide(L)'
;MASKTQGTFLPSEVFFMAEDVEVTVIPRQSMDSLKLIGLRVPKLQPMRRVVVPLWLALLLKKQSRLNVVPPEWLTEENLKKVHEEEVSQPAFAKLPWHWMEVGQALLEGAPDDLGSPSHVIRDLLRDVREARQAKIRAGVKELNESHMRMDNVGLMEINEIRPFVSSVMDELRRYSDLEVANEQGDEEELE
;
A
#
# COMPACT_ATOMS: atom_id res chain seq x y z
N MET A 1 -27.61 -10.47 6.32
CA MET A 1 -26.14 -10.42 6.55
C MET A 1 -25.58 -9.48 5.51
N ALA A 2 -24.88 -8.42 5.93
CA ALA A 2 -24.47 -7.33 5.06
C ALA A 2 -23.66 -7.86 3.85
N SER A 3 -24.06 -7.41 2.65
CA SER A 3 -23.36 -7.69 1.40
C SER A 3 -21.91 -7.24 1.55
N LYS A 4 -20.96 -8.19 1.49
CA LYS A 4 -19.53 -7.88 1.39
C LYS A 4 -19.36 -6.96 0.18
N THR A 5 -18.79 -5.79 0.42
CA THR A 5 -18.60 -4.67 -0.51
C THR A 5 -18.41 -5.11 -1.97
N GLN A 6 -19.44 -4.99 -2.81
CA GLN A 6 -19.42 -5.42 -4.23
C GLN A 6 -18.54 -4.52 -5.15
N GLY A 7 -17.52 -3.85 -4.62
CA GLY A 7 -16.68 -2.94 -5.42
C GLY A 7 -15.31 -2.54 -4.82
N THR A 8 -14.95 -3.05 -3.64
CA THR A 8 -13.63 -2.77 -3.02
C THR A 8 -13.24 -3.87 -2.03
N PHE A 9 -11.95 -3.98 -1.73
CA PHE A 9 -11.43 -4.97 -0.79
C PHE A 9 -11.71 -4.56 0.66
N LEU A 10 -11.88 -5.54 1.53
CA LEU A 10 -11.85 -5.32 2.97
C LEU A 10 -10.41 -4.96 3.40
N PRO A 11 -10.22 -4.15 4.45
CA PRO A 11 -8.88 -3.88 4.97
C PRO A 11 -8.10 -5.17 5.27
N SER A 12 -8.76 -6.20 5.82
CA SER A 12 -8.15 -7.51 6.07
C SER A 12 -7.68 -8.23 4.81
N GLU A 13 -8.37 -8.04 3.67
CA GLU A 13 -7.95 -8.62 2.39
C GLU A 13 -6.71 -7.90 1.85
N VAL A 14 -6.64 -6.58 2.02
CA VAL A 14 -5.44 -5.78 1.66
C VAL A 14 -4.23 -6.20 2.51
N PHE A 15 -4.42 -6.41 3.82
CA PHE A 15 -3.39 -6.97 4.70
C PHE A 15 -2.95 -8.36 4.26
N PHE A 16 -3.90 -9.24 3.93
CA PHE A 16 -3.60 -10.58 3.42
C PHE A 16 -2.79 -10.54 2.11
N MET A 17 -3.05 -9.57 1.22
CA MET A 17 -2.23 -9.39 0.02
C MET A 17 -0.80 -8.91 0.35
N ALA A 18 -0.68 -8.03 1.36
CA ALA A 18 0.62 -7.52 1.79
C ALA A 18 1.49 -8.57 2.50
N GLU A 19 0.90 -9.66 2.99
CA GLU A 19 1.62 -10.75 3.65
C GLU A 19 2.62 -11.48 2.74
N ASP A 20 2.38 -11.50 1.43
CA ASP A 20 3.27 -12.09 0.43
C ASP A 20 4.45 -11.19 0.05
N VAL A 21 4.50 -9.96 0.59
CA VAL A 21 5.63 -9.06 0.37
C VAL A 21 6.90 -9.67 0.97
N GLU A 22 7.95 -9.71 0.16
CA GLU A 22 9.25 -10.22 0.55
C GLU A 22 9.96 -9.27 1.52
N VAL A 23 10.42 -9.81 2.65
CA VAL A 23 11.20 -9.09 3.66
C VAL A 23 12.51 -9.80 3.93
N THR A 24 13.53 -9.03 4.29
CA THR A 24 14.83 -9.58 4.67
C THR A 24 14.83 -9.94 6.14
N VAL A 25 15.27 -11.16 6.46
CA VAL A 25 15.38 -11.67 7.83
C VAL A 25 16.77 -12.23 8.10
N ILE A 26 17.15 -12.28 9.38
CA ILE A 26 18.36 -12.92 9.88
C ILE A 26 17.92 -14.03 10.86
N PRO A 27 18.04 -15.31 10.46
CA PRO A 27 17.72 -16.42 11.34
C PRO A 27 18.68 -16.47 12.54
N ARG A 28 18.14 -16.88 13.70
CA ARG A 28 18.91 -17.18 14.93
C ARG A 28 19.26 -18.67 15.02
N GLN A 29 18.48 -19.52 14.37
CA GLN A 29 18.62 -20.97 14.40
C GLN A 29 18.76 -21.54 12.99
N SER A 30 19.44 -22.68 12.88
CA SER A 30 19.47 -23.44 11.63
C SER A 30 18.15 -24.16 11.44
N MET A 31 17.55 -24.04 10.27
CA MET A 31 16.36 -24.80 9.88
C MET A 31 16.55 -25.35 8.47
N ASP A 32 16.16 -26.60 8.27
CA ASP A 32 16.22 -27.22 6.96
C ASP A 32 15.25 -26.57 5.97
N SER A 33 15.55 -26.72 4.68
CA SER A 33 14.72 -26.18 3.62
C SER A 33 13.32 -26.80 3.67
N LEU A 34 12.30 -25.96 3.55
CA LEU A 34 10.91 -26.39 3.55
C LEU A 34 10.31 -26.16 2.16
N LYS A 35 9.70 -27.19 1.59
CA LYS A 35 8.93 -27.07 0.34
C LYS A 35 7.46 -26.91 0.70
N LEU A 36 6.94 -25.71 0.57
CA LEU A 36 5.53 -25.38 0.71
C LEU A 36 4.84 -25.43 -0.66
N ILE A 37 3.52 -25.30 -0.63
CA ILE A 37 2.73 -25.09 -1.85
C ILE A 37 3.04 -23.66 -2.32
N GLY A 38 3.56 -23.51 -3.53
CA GLY A 38 3.91 -22.20 -4.12
C GLY A 38 5.25 -21.60 -3.69
N LEU A 39 5.79 -21.97 -2.52
CA LEU A 39 7.04 -21.41 -2.00
C LEU A 39 8.05 -22.49 -1.62
N ARG A 40 9.33 -22.28 -1.98
CA ARG A 40 10.44 -23.05 -1.40
C ARG A 40 11.23 -22.16 -0.46
N VAL A 41 11.13 -22.43 0.84
CA VAL A 41 11.92 -21.74 1.86
C VAL A 41 13.34 -22.32 1.82
N PRO A 42 14.37 -21.49 1.57
CA PRO A 42 15.75 -21.97 1.58
C PRO A 42 16.16 -22.42 2.98
N LYS A 43 17.23 -23.22 3.06
CA LYS A 43 17.82 -23.60 4.35
C LYS A 43 18.22 -22.33 5.10
N LEU A 44 17.62 -22.11 6.27
CA LEU A 44 17.91 -20.96 7.10
C LEU A 44 19.18 -21.26 7.88
N GLN A 45 20.19 -20.40 7.72
CA GLN A 45 21.45 -20.51 8.46
C GLN A 45 21.56 -19.30 9.39
N PRO A 46 22.03 -19.49 10.64
CA PRO A 46 22.23 -18.38 11.56
C PRO A 46 23.13 -17.30 10.99
N MET A 47 22.84 -16.03 11.33
CA MET A 47 23.64 -14.85 10.95
C MET A 47 23.73 -14.57 9.44
N ARG A 48 22.98 -15.30 8.60
CA ARG A 48 22.90 -15.06 7.16
C ARG A 48 21.60 -14.34 6.82
N ARG A 49 21.68 -13.29 6.01
CA ARG A 49 20.48 -12.63 5.47
C ARG A 49 19.79 -13.55 4.48
N VAL A 50 18.48 -13.71 4.64
CA VAL A 50 17.61 -14.50 3.78
C VAL A 50 16.35 -13.69 3.51
N VAL A 51 15.83 -13.80 2.29
CA VAL A 51 14.55 -13.19 1.91
C VAL A 51 13.44 -14.22 2.07
N VAL A 52 12.38 -13.84 2.77
CA VAL A 52 11.18 -14.67 2.98
C VAL A 52 9.93 -13.78 2.94
N PRO A 53 8.74 -14.33 2.64
CA PRO A 53 7.50 -13.56 2.74
C PRO A 53 7.23 -13.06 4.16
N LEU A 54 6.54 -11.92 4.27
CA LEU A 54 6.22 -11.25 5.53
C LEU A 54 5.47 -12.17 6.50
N TRP A 55 4.46 -12.92 6.04
CA TRP A 55 3.73 -13.84 6.91
C TRP A 55 4.64 -14.88 7.57
N LEU A 56 5.62 -15.41 6.82
CA LEU A 56 6.57 -16.40 7.33
C LEU A 56 7.57 -15.75 8.30
N ALA A 57 8.03 -14.55 7.96
CA ALA A 57 8.89 -13.76 8.84
C ALA A 57 8.23 -13.53 10.20
N LEU A 58 6.98 -13.04 10.22
CA LEU A 58 6.23 -12.76 11.43
C LEU A 58 5.91 -14.03 12.23
N LEU A 59 5.58 -15.14 11.56
CA LEU A 59 5.35 -16.43 12.21
C LEU A 59 6.60 -16.93 12.95
N LEU A 60 7.77 -16.89 12.29
CA LEU A 60 9.03 -17.32 12.88
C LEU A 60 9.55 -16.33 13.93
N LYS A 61 9.24 -15.04 13.79
CA LYS A 61 9.52 -14.00 14.80
C LYS A 61 8.75 -14.24 16.09
N LYS A 62 7.45 -14.58 16.02
CA LYS A 62 6.64 -14.98 17.19
C LYS A 62 7.23 -16.18 17.95
N GLN A 63 7.97 -17.05 17.25
CA GLN A 63 8.68 -18.19 17.83
C GLN A 63 10.13 -17.85 18.25
N SER A 64 10.53 -16.59 18.19
CA SER A 64 11.89 -16.10 18.50
C SER A 64 13.01 -16.78 17.69
N ARG A 65 12.71 -17.25 16.47
CA ARG A 65 13.68 -17.98 15.62
C ARG A 65 14.46 -17.10 14.65
N LEU A 66 14.02 -15.86 14.43
CA LEU A 66 14.68 -14.90 13.54
C LEU A 66 14.50 -13.48 14.05
N ASN A 67 15.30 -12.57 13.49
CA ASN A 67 15.07 -11.13 13.53
C ASN A 67 14.75 -10.64 12.13
N VAL A 68 13.82 -9.71 12.02
CA VAL A 68 13.52 -9.02 10.77
C VAL A 68 14.56 -7.90 10.60
N VAL A 69 15.00 -7.66 9.37
CA VAL A 69 15.79 -6.46 9.06
C VAL A 69 14.81 -5.38 8.62
N PRO A 70 14.81 -4.19 9.25
CA PRO A 70 13.89 -3.13 8.88
C PRO A 70 14.11 -2.75 7.41
N PRO A 71 13.04 -2.63 6.60
CA PRO A 71 13.14 -2.09 5.25
C PRO A 71 13.76 -0.69 5.26
N GLU A 72 14.55 -0.36 4.24
CA GLU A 72 15.28 0.91 4.19
C GLU A 72 14.35 2.13 4.34
N TRP A 73 13.17 2.09 3.73
CA TRP A 73 12.17 3.16 3.80
C TRP A 73 11.54 3.32 5.20
N LEU A 74 11.53 2.26 6.02
CA LEU A 74 10.91 2.23 7.35
C LEU A 74 11.94 2.57 8.44
N THR A 75 12.76 3.59 8.19
CA THR A 75 13.67 4.16 9.18
C THR A 75 13.22 5.57 9.50
N GLU A 76 13.50 6.04 10.72
CA GLU A 76 13.08 7.38 11.16
C GLU A 76 13.58 8.49 10.23
N GLU A 77 14.84 8.41 9.80
CA GLU A 77 15.45 9.37 8.88
C GLU A 77 14.74 9.39 7.52
N ASN A 78 14.50 8.22 6.94
CA ASN A 78 13.87 8.13 5.63
C ASN A 78 12.38 8.50 5.68
N LEU A 79 11.66 8.17 6.75
CA LEU A 79 10.27 8.59 6.91
C LEU A 79 10.13 10.11 7.05
N LYS A 80 11.03 10.77 7.78
CA LYS A 80 11.06 12.25 7.86
C LYS A 80 11.31 12.87 6.48
N LYS A 81 12.27 12.32 5.73
CA LYS A 81 12.55 12.75 4.37
C LYS A 81 11.35 12.57 3.45
N VAL A 82 10.71 11.40 3.48
CA VAL A 82 9.49 11.11 2.70
C VAL A 82 8.36 12.08 3.06
N HIS A 83 8.16 12.38 4.34
CA HIS A 83 7.16 13.36 4.77
C HIS A 83 7.47 14.77 4.23
N GLU A 84 8.73 15.22 4.30
CA GLU A 84 9.14 16.51 3.76
C GLU A 84 8.95 16.60 2.24
N GLU A 85 9.31 15.54 1.51
CA GLU A 85 9.06 15.41 0.07
C GLU A 85 7.56 15.46 -0.25
N GLU A 86 6.74 14.79 0.55
CA GLU A 86 5.29 14.73 0.36
C GLU A 86 4.61 16.10 0.55
N VAL A 87 5.07 16.90 1.50
CA VAL A 87 4.56 18.25 1.74
C VAL A 87 5.09 19.25 0.69
N SER A 88 6.34 19.10 0.26
CA SER A 88 7.01 20.06 -0.61
C SER A 88 6.70 19.87 -2.10
N GLN A 89 6.49 18.63 -2.53
CA GLN A 89 6.31 18.27 -3.94
C GLN A 89 4.84 17.99 -4.27
N PRO A 90 4.38 18.38 -5.48
CA PRO A 90 3.01 18.06 -5.91
C PRO A 90 2.82 16.56 -6.20
N ALA A 91 3.88 15.85 -6.59
CA ALA A 91 3.84 14.40 -6.82
C ALA A 91 3.90 13.62 -5.49
N PHE A 92 3.40 12.38 -5.48
CA PHE A 92 3.55 11.47 -4.34
C PHE A 92 4.99 11.00 -4.22
N ALA A 93 5.52 11.02 -2.99
CA ALA A 93 6.82 10.46 -2.69
C ALA A 93 6.83 8.95 -2.96
N LYS A 94 7.99 8.44 -3.39
CA LYS A 94 8.14 7.03 -3.78
C LYS A 94 8.13 6.13 -2.54
N LEU A 95 7.04 5.41 -2.35
CA LEU A 95 6.89 4.38 -1.32
C LEU A 95 6.48 3.04 -1.95
N PRO A 96 6.78 1.91 -1.29
CA PRO A 96 6.28 0.61 -1.72
C PRO A 96 4.76 0.55 -1.76
N TRP A 97 4.21 -0.27 -2.64
CA TRP A 97 2.77 -0.41 -2.84
C TRP A 97 1.98 -0.71 -1.55
N HIS A 98 2.56 -1.53 -0.66
CA HIS A 98 1.98 -1.98 0.60
C HIS A 98 2.60 -1.32 1.83
N TRP A 99 3.06 -0.08 1.72
CA TRP A 99 3.83 0.57 2.78
C TRP A 99 3.06 0.67 4.12
N MET A 100 1.74 0.89 4.09
CA MET A 100 0.92 0.96 5.32
C MET A 100 0.80 -0.41 5.99
N GLU A 101 0.42 -1.43 5.23
CA GLU A 101 0.23 -2.78 5.76
C GLU A 101 1.54 -3.35 6.32
N VAL A 102 2.63 -3.24 5.55
CA VAL A 102 3.95 -3.72 5.97
C VAL A 102 4.44 -2.94 7.19
N GLY A 103 4.28 -1.61 7.20
CA GLY A 103 4.67 -0.77 8.33
C GLY A 103 3.92 -1.14 9.61
N GLN A 104 2.61 -1.32 9.54
CA GLN A 104 1.80 -1.73 10.68
C GLN A 104 2.16 -3.16 11.15
N ALA A 105 2.26 -4.12 10.23
CA ALA A 105 2.56 -5.50 10.55
C ALA A 105 3.93 -5.66 11.25
N LEU A 106 4.94 -4.90 10.82
CA LEU A 106 6.26 -4.89 11.46
C LEU A 106 6.25 -4.18 12.82
N LEU A 107 5.51 -3.08 12.97
CA LEU A 107 5.35 -2.40 14.27
C LEU A 107 4.66 -3.27 15.32
N GLU A 108 3.75 -4.14 14.90
CA GLU A 108 3.04 -5.06 15.79
C GLU A 108 3.84 -6.34 16.06
N GLY A 109 4.47 -6.92 15.03
CA GLY A 109 5.09 -8.24 15.12
C GLY A 109 6.60 -8.25 15.37
N ALA A 110 7.32 -7.18 15.05
CA ALA A 110 8.77 -7.07 15.22
C ALA A 110 9.23 -5.66 15.68
N PRO A 111 8.57 -5.03 16.68
CA PRO A 111 8.93 -3.67 17.11
C PRO A 111 10.36 -3.55 17.63
N ASP A 112 10.93 -4.63 18.17
CA ASP A 112 12.29 -4.71 18.70
C ASP A 112 13.37 -4.67 17.62
N ASP A 113 13.03 -4.96 16.37
CA ASP A 113 13.97 -5.01 15.25
C ASP A 113 14.08 -3.69 14.46
N LEU A 114 13.19 -2.70 14.71
CA LEU A 114 13.05 -1.50 13.87
C LEU A 114 14.09 -0.39 14.12
N GLY A 115 15.00 -0.57 15.08
CA GLY A 115 16.11 0.36 15.37
C GLY A 115 15.68 1.65 16.10
N SER A 116 14.58 2.28 15.69
CA SER A 116 13.97 3.43 16.37
C SER A 116 12.78 3.01 17.25
N PRO A 117 12.40 3.81 18.27
CA PRO A 117 11.24 3.52 19.09
C PRO A 117 9.95 3.43 18.27
N SER A 118 9.12 2.41 18.54
CA SER A 118 7.93 2.11 17.73
C SER A 118 6.89 3.25 17.70
N HIS A 119 6.83 4.09 18.73
CA HIS A 119 5.91 5.23 18.75
C HIS A 119 6.33 6.32 17.74
N VAL A 120 7.64 6.59 17.63
CA VAL A 120 8.18 7.58 16.68
C VAL A 120 7.88 7.15 15.24
N ILE A 121 8.13 5.90 14.90
CA ILE A 121 7.84 5.35 13.57
C ILE A 121 6.33 5.41 13.29
N ARG A 122 5.50 5.05 14.27
CA ARG A 122 4.04 5.09 14.13
C ARG A 122 3.51 6.50 13.88
N ASP A 123 4.03 7.49 14.61
CA ASP A 123 3.66 8.89 14.42
C ASP A 123 4.09 9.39 13.03
N LEU A 124 5.31 9.08 12.59
CA LEU A 124 5.78 9.46 11.25
C LEU A 124 4.96 8.82 10.12
N LEU A 125 4.59 7.53 10.25
CA LEU A 125 3.70 6.88 9.28
C LEU A 125 2.31 7.53 9.24
N ARG A 126 1.80 7.96 10.41
CA ARG A 126 0.53 8.70 10.48
C ARG A 126 0.65 10.05 9.77
N ASP A 127 1.71 10.79 10.03
CA ASP A 127 1.93 12.10 9.41
C ASP A 127 2.05 11.98 7.88
N VAL A 128 2.78 10.98 7.38
CA VAL A 128 2.84 10.67 5.94
C VAL A 128 1.46 10.33 5.37
N ARG A 129 0.67 9.49 6.07
CA ARG A 129 -0.70 9.14 5.65
C ARG A 129 -1.59 10.38 5.58
N GLU A 130 -1.53 11.26 6.58
CA GLU A 130 -2.34 12.48 6.62
C GLU A 130 -2.01 13.43 5.47
N ALA A 131 -0.71 13.65 5.19
CA ALA A 131 -0.25 14.45 4.06
C ALA A 131 -0.74 13.86 2.72
N ARG A 132 -0.59 12.55 2.53
CA ARG A 132 -1.04 11.85 1.31
C ARG A 132 -2.55 11.89 1.14
N GLN A 133 -3.32 11.69 2.21
CA GLN A 133 -4.78 11.82 2.16
C GLN A 133 -5.23 13.24 1.80
N ALA A 134 -4.54 14.27 2.31
CA ALA A 134 -4.82 15.66 1.92
C ALA A 134 -4.55 15.89 0.42
N LYS A 135 -3.44 15.37 -0.10
CA LYS A 135 -3.08 15.44 -1.52
C LYS A 135 -4.07 14.68 -2.41
N ILE A 136 -4.47 13.47 -2.01
CA ILE A 136 -5.50 12.70 -2.71
C ILE A 136 -6.81 13.48 -2.77
N ARG A 137 -7.27 14.06 -1.64
CA ARG A 137 -8.49 14.89 -1.63
C ARG A 137 -8.37 16.12 -2.53
N ALA A 138 -7.19 16.72 -2.65
CA ALA A 138 -6.95 17.81 -3.58
C ALA A 138 -7.06 17.32 -5.04
N GLY A 139 -6.39 16.21 -5.39
CA GLY A 139 -6.43 15.64 -6.73
C GLY A 139 -7.82 15.19 -7.17
N VAL A 140 -8.64 14.67 -6.25
CA VAL A 140 -10.04 14.29 -6.54
C VAL A 140 -10.91 15.50 -6.92
N LYS A 141 -10.56 16.73 -6.52
CA LYS A 141 -11.28 17.95 -6.96
C LYS A 141 -10.99 18.32 -8.40
N GLU A 142 -9.90 17.83 -8.95
CA GLU A 142 -9.44 18.10 -10.33
C GLU A 142 -9.82 16.95 -11.28
N LEU A 143 -10.72 16.07 -10.85
CA LEU A 143 -11.14 14.90 -11.62
C LEU A 143 -11.87 15.33 -12.91
N ASN A 144 -11.47 14.72 -14.02
CA ASN A 144 -12.12 14.87 -15.33
C ASN A 144 -12.57 13.49 -15.85
N GLU A 145 -13.43 13.49 -16.88
CA GLU A 145 -13.99 12.27 -17.50
C GLU A 145 -12.95 11.33 -18.14
N SER A 146 -11.81 11.90 -18.55
CA SER A 146 -10.85 11.26 -19.44
C SER A 146 -9.79 10.44 -18.71
N HIS A 147 -9.02 11.05 -17.79
CA HIS A 147 -7.90 10.38 -17.15
C HIS A 147 -7.58 10.91 -15.75
N MET A 148 -7.09 10.02 -14.89
CA MET A 148 -6.52 10.37 -13.58
C MET A 148 -5.18 9.65 -13.41
N ARG A 149 -4.12 10.40 -13.10
CA ARG A 149 -2.79 9.84 -12.84
C ARG A 149 -2.68 9.44 -11.36
N MET A 150 -2.24 8.22 -11.10
CA MET A 150 -2.12 7.64 -9.75
C MET A 150 -0.73 7.03 -9.53
N ASP A 151 0.31 7.81 -9.81
CA ASP A 151 1.69 7.37 -9.64
C ASP A 151 2.08 7.33 -8.14
N ASN A 152 2.74 6.26 -7.71
CA ASN A 152 3.24 6.05 -6.34
C ASN A 152 2.18 6.10 -5.22
N VAL A 153 0.89 5.87 -5.51
CA VAL A 153 -0.16 5.70 -4.48
C VAL A 153 -0.11 4.27 -3.92
N GLY A 154 -0.39 4.07 -2.64
CA GLY A 154 -0.42 2.74 -2.01
C GLY A 154 -1.74 1.99 -2.23
N LEU A 155 -1.74 0.68 -2.02
CA LEU A 155 -2.95 -0.13 -2.23
C LEU A 155 -4.08 0.28 -1.30
N MET A 156 -3.81 0.46 -0.01
CA MET A 156 -4.85 0.84 0.96
C MET A 156 -5.40 2.23 0.69
N GLU A 157 -4.56 3.17 0.24
CA GLU A 157 -5.01 4.50 -0.21
C GLU A 157 -5.99 4.40 -1.38
N ILE A 158 -5.66 3.58 -2.38
CA ILE A 158 -6.54 3.34 -3.52
C ILE A 158 -7.82 2.63 -3.07
N ASN A 159 -7.71 1.65 -2.18
CA ASN A 159 -8.84 0.88 -1.70
C ASN A 159 -9.86 1.75 -0.94
N GLU A 160 -9.38 2.74 -0.20
CA GLU A 160 -10.21 3.73 0.51
C GLU A 160 -10.99 4.64 -0.45
N ILE A 161 -10.36 5.12 -1.53
CA ILE A 161 -10.99 6.08 -2.45
C ILE A 161 -11.73 5.45 -3.64
N ARG A 162 -11.40 4.20 -3.99
CA ARG A 162 -11.87 3.53 -5.21
C ARG A 162 -13.40 3.55 -5.38
N PRO A 163 -14.22 3.21 -4.38
CA PRO A 163 -15.68 3.21 -4.55
C PRO A 163 -16.22 4.57 -4.94
N PHE A 164 -15.71 5.62 -4.29
CA PHE A 164 -16.15 6.99 -4.53
C PHE A 164 -15.72 7.46 -5.92
N VAL A 165 -14.42 7.35 -6.23
CA VAL A 165 -13.88 7.88 -7.49
C VAL A 165 -14.44 7.13 -8.69
N SER A 166 -14.59 5.80 -8.61
CA SER A 166 -15.18 5.02 -9.71
C SER A 166 -16.62 5.45 -9.98
N SER A 167 -17.43 5.61 -8.92
CA SER A 167 -18.82 6.05 -9.07
C SER A 167 -18.92 7.46 -9.69
N VAL A 168 -18.05 8.39 -9.30
CA VAL A 168 -18.06 9.75 -9.88
C VAL A 168 -17.60 9.72 -11.34
N MET A 169 -16.56 8.95 -11.66
CA MET A 169 -16.07 8.81 -13.03
C MET A 169 -17.11 8.18 -13.96
N ASP A 170 -17.84 7.17 -13.49
CA ASP A 170 -18.89 6.52 -14.27
C ASP A 170 -20.01 7.52 -14.63
N GLU A 171 -20.40 8.38 -13.68
CA GLU A 171 -21.37 9.45 -13.94
C GLU A 171 -20.81 10.53 -14.87
N LEU A 172 -19.58 11.01 -14.65
CA LEU A 172 -18.95 12.00 -15.53
C LEU A 172 -18.87 11.52 -16.98
N ARG A 173 -18.47 10.26 -17.20
CA ARG A 173 -18.43 9.65 -18.53
C ARG A 173 -19.81 9.53 -19.14
N ARG A 174 -20.81 9.14 -18.35
CA ARG A 174 -22.20 9.08 -18.82
C ARG A 174 -22.71 10.44 -19.29
N TYR A 175 -22.40 11.53 -18.58
CA TYR A 175 -22.77 12.87 -19.04
C TYR A 175 -22.05 13.27 -20.32
N SER A 176 -20.75 13.01 -20.40
CA SER A 176 -19.94 13.25 -21.59
C SER A 176 -20.50 12.52 -22.84
N ASP A 177 -20.83 11.24 -22.70
CA ASP A 177 -21.41 10.43 -23.78
C ASP A 177 -22.77 10.97 -24.25
N LEU A 178 -23.57 11.52 -23.33
CA LEU A 178 -24.87 12.13 -23.65
C LEU A 178 -24.73 13.48 -24.35
N GLU A 179 -23.76 14.31 -23.95
CA GLU A 179 -23.48 15.58 -24.64
C GLU A 179 -23.06 15.32 -26.09
N VAL A 180 -22.15 14.36 -26.32
CA VAL A 180 -21.71 13.98 -27.67
C VAL A 180 -22.88 13.44 -28.51
N ALA A 181 -23.78 12.66 -27.93
CA ALA A 181 -24.95 12.15 -28.64
C ALA A 181 -25.96 13.24 -29.00
N ASN A 182 -26.13 14.26 -28.14
CA ASN A 182 -27.03 15.37 -28.40
C ASN A 182 -26.50 16.28 -29.51
N GLU A 183 -25.19 16.56 -29.53
CA GLU A 183 -24.54 17.33 -30.60
C GLU A 183 -24.67 16.65 -31.97
N GLN A 184 -24.57 15.32 -32.04
CA GLN A 184 -24.74 14.57 -33.29
C GLN A 184 -26.20 14.55 -33.79
N GLY A 185 -27.17 14.49 -32.88
CA GLY A 185 -28.59 14.53 -33.23
C GLY A 185 -29.03 15.89 -33.79
N ASP A 186 -28.51 16.98 -33.22
CA ASP A 186 -28.77 18.34 -33.68
C ASP A 186 -28.16 18.60 -35.08
N GLU A 187 -27.03 17.97 -35.42
CA GLU A 187 -26.41 18.04 -36.76
C GLU A 187 -27.21 17.25 -37.81
N GLU A 188 -27.75 16.07 -37.47
CA GLU A 188 -28.58 15.27 -38.38
C GLU A 188 -29.97 15.89 -38.66
N GLU A 189 -30.54 16.69 -37.75
CA GLU A 189 -31.81 17.40 -37.98
C GLU A 189 -31.67 18.66 -38.86
N LEU A 190 -30.45 19.15 -39.09
CA LEU A 190 -30.16 20.35 -39.88
C LEU A 190 -29.78 20.06 -41.35
N GLU A 191 -29.65 18.78 -41.73
CA GLU A 191 -29.46 18.30 -43.12
C GLU A 191 -30.77 17.86 -43.79
#